data_AF-A0A2V6WXV5-F1
#
_entry.id   AF-A0A2V6WXV5-F1
#
_cell.length_a   1.000
_cell.length_b   1.000
_cell.length_c   1.000
_cell.angle_alpha   90.00
_cell.angle_beta   90.00
_cell.angle_gamma   90.00
#
_symmetry.space_group_name_H-M   'P 1'
#
loop_
_entity.id
_entity.type
_entity.pdbx_description
1 polymer ?
#
loop_
_entity_poly.entity_id
_entity_poly.type
_entity_poly.pdbx_seq_one_letter_code
_entity_poly.pdbx_strand_id
1 'polypeptide(L)'
;MTSRQLVVGHQLVAFLALAPVVIPGVVLAVGLFIAYTRPPLLLYGTLWILFIAYLTKEMPVGYAQSDTTFRAIPVDLEDAGRILGGGRLRVLRDITAPLARSGVIAAWCFIFIGVIRELSASIILFTPSTKVMSVVIFDLKEEGQFGAIAVLGIVMLAMTFATVALVQRV
;
A
#
# COMPACT_ATOMS: atom_id res chain seq x y z
N MET A 1 -8.52 -4.12 25.57
CA MET A 1 -8.33 -3.17 24.45
C MET A 1 -7.31 -2.05 24.73
N THR A 2 -7.04 -1.68 25.99
CA THR A 2 -6.08 -0.63 26.38
C THR A 2 -4.59 -1.00 26.28
N SER A 3 -4.24 -2.30 26.17
CA SER A 3 -2.85 -2.81 26.23
C SER A 3 -1.95 -2.48 25.00
N ARG A 4 -2.54 -2.10 23.86
CA ARG A 4 -1.80 -1.86 22.59
C ARG A 4 -1.75 -0.42 22.10
N GLN A 5 -2.22 0.54 22.89
CA GLN A 5 -2.13 1.96 22.53
C GLN A 5 -0.69 2.45 22.76
N LEU A 6 0.10 2.47 21.69
CA LEU A 6 1.52 2.87 21.72
C LEU A 6 1.73 4.39 21.66
N VAL A 7 0.80 5.12 21.05
CA VAL A 7 0.95 6.55 20.77
C VAL A 7 -0.29 7.33 21.22
N VAL A 8 -0.05 8.47 21.88
CA VAL A 8 -1.08 9.47 22.15
C VAL A 8 -1.58 10.01 20.80
N GLY A 9 -2.91 9.99 20.57
CA GLY A 9 -3.49 10.40 19.29
C GLY A 9 -3.66 9.29 18.24
N HIS A 10 -3.64 8.01 18.64
CA HIS A 10 -3.89 6.87 17.75
C HIS A 10 -5.17 6.99 16.90
N GLN A 11 -6.23 7.64 17.42
CA GLN A 11 -7.45 7.90 16.66
C GLN A 11 -7.22 8.86 15.49
N LEU A 12 -6.40 9.90 15.68
CA LEU A 12 -6.04 10.82 14.60
C LEU A 12 -5.16 10.12 13.56
N VAL A 13 -4.22 9.28 13.98
CA VAL A 13 -3.38 8.49 13.06
C VAL A 13 -4.25 7.54 12.24
N ALA A 14 -5.19 6.84 12.89
CA ALA A 14 -6.15 5.97 12.21
C ALA A 14 -7.00 6.74 11.21
N PHE A 15 -7.52 7.92 11.61
CA PHE A 15 -8.28 8.79 10.74
C PHE A 15 -7.46 9.24 9.52
N LEU A 16 -6.23 9.71 9.72
CA LEU A 16 -5.35 10.15 8.64
C LEU A 16 -4.95 9.02 7.69
N ALA A 17 -4.76 7.79 8.21
CA ALA A 17 -4.46 6.62 7.39
C ALA A 17 -5.65 6.20 6.51
N LEU A 18 -6.88 6.38 7.00
CA LEU A 18 -8.11 6.03 6.29
C LEU A 18 -8.64 7.17 5.41
N ALA A 19 -8.32 8.43 5.72
CA ALA A 19 -8.81 9.61 5.02
C ALA A 19 -8.67 9.58 3.48
N PRO A 20 -7.58 9.03 2.89
CA PRO A 20 -7.44 8.96 1.44
C PRO A 20 -8.55 8.18 0.73
N VAL A 21 -9.31 7.32 1.43
CA VAL A 21 -10.37 6.50 0.83
C VAL A 21 -11.46 7.31 0.13
N VAL A 22 -11.69 8.55 0.58
CA VAL A 22 -12.73 9.45 0.03
C VAL A 22 -12.20 10.28 -1.14
N ILE A 23 -10.88 10.31 -1.35
CA ILE A 23 -10.23 11.15 -2.38
C ILE A 23 -10.17 10.36 -3.70
N PRO A 24 -10.81 10.85 -4.78
CA PRO A 24 -10.64 10.24 -6.09
C PRO A 24 -9.18 10.29 -6.54
N GLY A 25 -8.68 9.23 -7.18
CA GLY A 25 -7.26 9.13 -7.56
C GLY A 25 -6.77 10.27 -8.47
N VAL A 26 -7.64 10.75 -9.35
CA VAL A 26 -7.38 11.92 -10.21
C VAL A 26 -7.20 13.19 -9.37
N VAL A 27 -8.07 13.41 -8.38
CA VAL A 27 -8.00 14.57 -7.48
C VAL A 27 -6.73 14.54 -6.65
N LEU A 28 -6.38 13.36 -6.10
CA LEU A 28 -5.12 13.14 -5.40
C LEU A 28 -3.93 13.50 -6.29
N ALA A 29 -3.91 13.03 -7.54
CA ALA A 29 -2.81 13.28 -8.45
C ALA A 29 -2.67 14.75 -8.84
N VAL A 30 -3.76 15.47 -9.09
CA VAL A 30 -3.72 16.92 -9.32
C VAL A 30 -3.15 17.64 -8.09
N GLY A 31 -3.58 17.25 -6.88
CA GLY A 31 -3.04 17.81 -5.64
C GLY A 31 -1.54 17.58 -5.49
N LEU A 32 -1.07 16.34 -5.72
CA LEU A 32 0.35 16.00 -5.69
C LEU A 32 1.15 16.72 -6.77
N PHE A 33 0.60 16.84 -7.98
CA PHE A 33 1.23 17.59 -9.06
C PHE A 33 1.46 19.05 -8.65
N ILE A 34 0.43 19.74 -8.15
CA ILE A 34 0.54 21.14 -7.71
C ILE A 34 1.51 21.27 -6.52
N ALA A 35 1.47 20.33 -5.57
CA ALA A 35 2.31 20.36 -4.38
C ALA A 35 3.80 20.13 -4.66
N TYR A 36 4.14 19.27 -5.63
CA TYR A 36 5.50 18.79 -5.87
C TYR A 36 6.14 19.27 -7.18
N THR A 37 5.52 20.22 -7.88
CA THR A 37 6.10 20.91 -9.04
C THR A 37 6.79 22.23 -8.68
N ARG A 38 6.72 22.67 -7.42
CA ARG A 38 7.33 23.92 -6.94
C ARG A 38 8.21 23.67 -5.71
N PRO A 39 9.23 24.51 -5.45
CA PRO A 39 10.03 24.45 -4.24
C PRO A 39 9.16 24.52 -2.97
N PRO A 40 9.61 23.92 -1.83
CA PRO A 40 10.97 23.44 -1.56
C PRO A 40 11.24 21.98 -1.97
N LEU A 41 10.22 21.18 -2.26
CA LEU A 41 10.36 19.76 -2.60
C LEU A 41 9.85 19.49 -4.01
N LEU A 42 10.77 19.20 -4.92
CA LEU A 42 10.48 18.91 -6.33
C LEU A 42 10.50 17.40 -6.55
N LEU A 43 9.33 16.77 -6.62
CA LEU A 43 9.21 15.32 -6.87
C LEU A 43 8.63 15.00 -8.24
N TYR A 44 8.00 15.97 -8.90
CA TYR A 44 7.51 15.77 -10.26
C TYR A 44 8.66 15.42 -11.21
N GLY A 45 8.43 14.46 -12.10
CA GLY A 45 9.47 13.90 -12.98
C GLY A 45 10.30 12.77 -12.36
N THR A 46 10.09 12.42 -11.09
CA THR A 46 10.77 11.30 -10.42
C THR A 46 9.80 10.16 -10.11
N LEU A 47 10.32 8.97 -9.81
CA LEU A 47 9.49 7.85 -9.32
C LEU A 47 8.86 8.14 -7.95
N TRP A 48 9.39 9.09 -7.18
CA TRP A 48 8.91 9.39 -5.84
C TRP A 48 7.49 9.95 -5.81
N ILE A 49 7.10 10.76 -6.79
CA ILE A 49 5.74 11.29 -6.84
C ILE A 49 4.70 10.20 -7.07
N LEU A 50 5.03 9.20 -7.91
CA LEU A 50 4.19 8.01 -8.13
C LEU A 50 4.16 7.13 -6.89
N PHE A 51 5.31 6.92 -6.24
CA PHE A 51 5.38 6.18 -4.98
C PHE A 51 4.49 6.80 -3.90
N ILE A 52 4.55 8.12 -3.71
CA ILE A 52 3.70 8.82 -2.73
C ILE A 52 2.23 8.72 -3.12
N ALA A 53 1.90 8.84 -4.41
CA ALA A 53 0.53 8.69 -4.87
C ALA A 53 -0.04 7.31 -4.53
N TYR A 54 0.71 6.24 -4.82
CA TYR A 54 0.29 4.87 -4.54
C TYR A 54 0.26 4.58 -3.05
N LEU A 55 1.26 5.04 -2.30
CA LEU A 55 1.30 4.90 -0.85
C LEU A 55 0.08 5.55 -0.21
N THR A 56 -0.25 6.78 -0.61
CA THR A 56 -1.40 7.52 -0.08
C THR A 56 -2.71 6.83 -0.45
N LYS A 57 -2.84 6.40 -1.71
CA LYS A 57 -4.04 5.73 -2.22
C LYS A 57 -4.30 4.40 -1.52
N GLU A 58 -3.26 3.59 -1.29
CA GLU A 58 -3.38 2.25 -0.71
C GLU A 58 -3.20 2.23 0.82
N MET A 59 -2.93 3.38 1.44
CA MET A 59 -2.82 3.52 2.90
C MET A 59 -4.05 2.98 3.65
N PRO A 60 -5.31 3.24 3.21
CA PRO A 60 -6.48 2.72 3.91
C PRO A 60 -6.55 1.19 3.90
N VAL A 61 -6.19 0.57 2.78
CA VAL A 61 -6.16 -0.89 2.62
C VAL A 61 -5.09 -1.48 3.53
N GLY A 62 -3.88 -0.92 3.49
CA GLY A 62 -2.77 -1.36 4.36
C GLY A 62 -3.11 -1.23 5.84
N TYR A 63 -3.73 -0.12 6.24
CA TYR A 63 -4.15 0.11 7.61
C TYR A 63 -5.24 -0.88 8.06
N ALA A 64 -6.31 -1.04 7.28
CA ALA A 64 -7.43 -1.92 7.64
C ALA A 64 -7.01 -3.40 7.75
N GLN A 65 -6.17 -3.88 6.83
CA GLN A 65 -5.67 -5.25 6.84
C GLN A 65 -4.70 -5.48 8.01
N SER A 66 -3.86 -4.49 8.31
CA SER A 66 -2.95 -4.55 9.46
C SER A 66 -3.71 -4.51 10.79
N ASP A 67 -4.70 -3.62 10.94
CA ASP A 67 -5.52 -3.53 12.16
C ASP A 67 -6.24 -4.87 12.43
N THR A 68 -6.84 -5.47 11.41
CA THR A 68 -7.45 -6.81 11.49
C THR A 68 -6.45 -7.86 11.96
N THR A 69 -5.25 -7.87 11.35
CA THR A 69 -4.17 -8.82 11.68
C THR A 69 -3.76 -8.70 13.14
N PHE A 70 -3.47 -7.48 13.61
CA PHE A 70 -3.05 -7.28 14.99
C PHE A 70 -4.18 -7.61 15.96
N ARG A 71 -5.44 -7.21 15.68
CA ARG A 71 -6.58 -7.54 16.54
C ARG A 71 -6.81 -9.04 16.72
N ALA A 72 -6.45 -9.86 15.74
CA ALA A 72 -6.56 -11.32 15.83
C ALA A 72 -5.56 -11.94 16.81
N ILE A 73 -4.45 -11.27 17.14
CA ILE A 73 -3.43 -11.79 18.06
C ILE A 73 -3.93 -11.66 19.51
N PRO A 74 -4.04 -12.77 20.27
CA PRO A 74 -4.48 -12.72 21.66
C PRO A 74 -3.57 -11.86 22.54
N VAL A 75 -4.17 -11.01 23.37
CA VAL A 75 -3.41 -10.11 24.27
C VAL A 75 -2.69 -10.89 25.37
N ASP A 76 -3.25 -12.03 25.79
CA ASP A 76 -2.69 -12.86 26.87
C ASP A 76 -1.28 -13.38 26.54
N LEU A 77 -0.96 -13.59 25.26
CA LEU A 77 0.39 -13.98 24.82
C LEU A 77 1.39 -12.85 25.07
N GLU A 78 0.98 -11.60 24.83
CA GLU A 78 1.83 -10.43 25.06
C GLU A 78 2.02 -10.18 26.56
N ASP A 79 0.97 -10.33 27.36
CA ASP A 79 1.02 -10.15 28.80
C ASP A 79 1.85 -11.25 29.49
N ALA A 80 1.77 -12.50 29.03
CA ALA A 80 2.66 -13.57 29.48
C ALA A 80 4.14 -13.24 29.20
N GLY A 81 4.46 -12.70 28.02
CA GLY A 81 5.80 -12.25 27.68
C GLY A 81 6.30 -11.13 28.61
N ARG A 82 5.42 -10.21 29.02
CA ARG A 82 5.74 -9.15 29.99
C ARG A 82 5.97 -9.69 31.40
N ILE A 83 5.15 -10.64 31.85
CA ILE A 83 5.27 -11.27 33.18
C ILE A 83 6.61 -12.00 33.31
N LEU A 84 7.08 -12.63 32.23
CA LEU A 84 8.39 -13.30 32.17
C LEU A 84 9.58 -12.32 32.06
N GLY A 85 9.36 -11.02 32.32
CA GLY A 85 10.40 -9.99 32.30
C GLY A 85 10.72 -9.43 30.90
N GLY A 86 9.89 -9.72 29.89
CA GLY A 86 10.02 -9.15 28.55
C GLY A 86 9.56 -7.69 28.50
N GLY A 87 10.45 -6.79 28.07
CA GLY A 87 10.06 -5.42 27.74
C GLY A 87 9.19 -5.33 26.48
N ARG A 88 8.53 -4.17 26.27
CA ARG A 88 7.61 -3.93 25.13
C ARG A 88 8.21 -4.30 23.76
N LEU A 89 9.45 -3.89 23.49
CA LEU A 89 10.12 -4.16 22.23
C LEU A 89 10.45 -5.65 22.05
N ARG A 90 10.78 -6.35 23.14
CA ARG A 90 11.03 -7.80 23.13
C ARG A 90 9.73 -8.55 22.81
N VAL A 91 8.62 -8.21 23.48
CA VAL A 91 7.30 -8.81 23.20
C VAL A 91 6.86 -8.55 21.76
N LEU A 92 7.04 -7.33 21.25
CA LEU A 92 6.74 -7.02 19.85
C LEU A 92 7.55 -7.88 18.89
N ARG A 93 8.86 -8.01 19.10
CA ARG A 93 9.76 -8.74 18.21
C ARG A 93 9.57 -10.25 18.29
N ASP A 94 9.37 -10.79 19.49
CA ASP A 94 9.44 -12.24 19.73
C ASP A 94 8.06 -12.90 19.72
N ILE A 95 6.98 -12.14 19.93
CA ILE A 95 5.60 -12.66 20.00
C ILE A 95 4.74 -12.01 18.90
N THR A 96 4.54 -10.69 18.96
CA THR A 96 3.55 -10.02 18.11
C THR A 96 3.93 -10.05 16.63
N ALA A 97 5.16 -9.66 16.27
CA ALA A 97 5.60 -9.58 14.87
C ALA A 97 5.65 -10.96 14.17
N PRO A 98 6.15 -12.04 14.80
CA PRO A 98 6.10 -13.38 14.23
C PRO A 98 4.67 -13.90 14.02
N LEU A 99 3.74 -13.56 14.92
CA LEU A 99 2.33 -13.91 14.78
C LEU A 99 1.61 -13.04 13.74
N ALA A 100 1.99 -11.78 13.60
CA ALA A 100 1.44 -10.86 12.61
C ALA A 100 1.95 -11.12 11.19
N ARG A 101 3.07 -11.85 11.03
CA ARG A 101 3.80 -11.96 9.75
C ARG A 101 2.91 -12.35 8.58
N SER A 102 2.06 -13.36 8.74
CA SER A 102 1.20 -13.88 7.67
C SER A 102 0.13 -12.87 7.28
N GLY A 103 -0.47 -12.20 8.26
CA GLY A 103 -1.43 -11.13 8.01
C GLY A 103 -0.81 -9.89 7.37
N VAL A 104 0.43 -9.52 7.74
CA VAL A 104 1.17 -8.42 7.10
C VAL A 104 1.53 -8.76 5.65
N ILE A 105 1.95 -10.00 5.37
CA ILE A 105 2.21 -10.46 4.00
C ILE A 105 0.91 -10.46 3.18
N ALA A 106 -0.20 -10.89 3.77
CA ALA A 106 -1.52 -10.81 3.12
C ALA A 106 -1.91 -9.35 2.83
N ALA A 107 -1.73 -8.43 3.79
CA ALA A 107 -1.97 -7.00 3.61
C ALA A 107 -1.15 -6.42 2.45
N TRP A 108 0.14 -6.77 2.37
CA TRP A 108 1.01 -6.38 1.27
C TRP A 108 0.51 -6.90 -0.08
N CYS A 109 -0.02 -8.13 -0.14
CA CYS A 109 -0.61 -8.69 -1.35
C CYS A 109 -1.80 -7.86 -1.86
N PHE A 110 -2.70 -7.44 -0.97
CA PHE A 110 -3.82 -6.56 -1.33
C PHE A 110 -3.35 -5.21 -1.88
N ILE A 111 -2.35 -4.60 -1.24
CA ILE A 111 -1.74 -3.35 -1.71
C ILE A 111 -1.14 -3.57 -3.12
N PHE A 112 -0.38 -4.64 -3.33
CA PHE A 112 0.23 -4.94 -4.63
C PHE A 112 -0.83 -5.06 -5.74
N ILE A 113 -1.92 -5.78 -5.49
CA ILE A 113 -3.03 -5.93 -6.43
C ILE A 113 -3.67 -4.57 -6.77
N GLY A 114 -3.75 -3.66 -5.80
CA GLY A 114 -4.21 -2.28 -6.01
C GLY A 114 -3.24 -1.47 -6.87
N VAL A 115 -1.96 -1.47 -6.51
CA VAL A 115 -0.91 -0.66 -7.15
C VAL A 115 -0.64 -1.10 -8.59
N ILE A 116 -0.57 -2.41 -8.87
CA ILE A 116 -0.14 -2.89 -10.19
C ILE A 116 -1.06 -2.42 -11.31
N ARG A 117 -2.35 -2.24 -11.01
CA ARG A 117 -3.40 -1.81 -11.94
C ARG A 117 -3.77 -0.34 -11.78
N GLU A 118 -3.01 0.43 -11.01
CA GLU A 118 -3.28 1.85 -10.77
C GLU A 118 -3.06 2.62 -12.08
N LEU A 119 -4.08 3.37 -12.51
CA LEU A 119 -3.99 4.28 -13.66
C LEU A 119 -4.36 5.72 -13.29
N SER A 120 -5.32 5.90 -12.37
CA SER A 120 -5.96 7.18 -12.11
C SER A 120 -4.99 8.29 -11.69
N ALA A 121 -3.99 7.96 -10.88
CA ALA A 121 -2.94 8.90 -10.50
C ALA A 121 -1.78 8.89 -11.51
N SER A 122 -1.45 7.69 -11.99
CA SER A 122 -0.36 7.46 -12.94
C SER A 122 -0.45 8.33 -14.18
N ILE A 123 -1.64 8.44 -14.79
CA ILE A 123 -1.83 9.15 -16.07
C ILE A 123 -1.57 10.66 -15.97
N ILE A 124 -1.69 11.24 -14.79
CA ILE A 124 -1.41 12.66 -14.54
C ILE A 124 0.06 12.87 -14.17
N LEU A 125 0.63 11.94 -13.42
CA LEU A 125 1.93 12.12 -12.76
C LEU A 125 3.11 11.52 -13.51
N PHE A 126 2.87 10.64 -14.50
CA PHE A 126 3.94 10.01 -15.24
C PHE A 126 4.72 11.02 -16.11
N THR A 127 5.94 10.63 -16.45
CA THR A 127 6.79 11.27 -17.44
C THR A 127 7.36 10.19 -18.36
N PRO A 128 8.01 10.54 -19.49
CA PRO A 128 8.60 9.54 -20.38
C PRO A 128 9.57 8.57 -19.69
N SER A 129 10.27 9.01 -18.64
CA SER A 129 11.21 8.19 -17.85
C SER A 129 10.56 7.40 -16.71
N THR A 130 9.30 7.67 -16.37
CA THR A 130 8.59 7.04 -15.23
C THR A 130 7.29 6.35 -15.65
N LYS A 131 7.19 5.99 -16.94
CA LYS A 131 6.00 5.38 -17.53
C LYS A 131 5.74 3.99 -16.92
N VAL A 132 4.56 3.80 -16.35
CA VAL A 132 4.13 2.53 -15.75
C VAL A 132 3.26 1.72 -16.71
N MET A 133 3.16 0.41 -16.47
CA MET A 133 2.44 -0.53 -17.35
C MET A 133 1.01 -0.08 -17.65
N SER A 134 0.27 0.39 -16.64
CA SER A 134 -1.10 0.88 -16.80
C SER A 134 -1.21 2.02 -17.81
N VAL A 135 -0.23 2.93 -17.83
CA VAL A 135 -0.19 4.05 -18.78
C VAL A 135 0.16 3.55 -20.18
N VAL A 136 1.07 2.59 -20.31
CA VAL A 136 1.39 1.96 -21.62
C VAL A 136 0.15 1.29 -22.21
N ILE A 137 -0.63 0.58 -21.40
CA ILE A 137 -1.88 -0.04 -21.84
C ILE A 137 -2.89 1.03 -22.28
N PHE A 138 -2.97 2.15 -21.56
CA PHE A 138 -3.84 3.26 -21.93
C PHE A 138 -3.45 3.87 -23.28
N ASP A 139 -2.17 4.12 -23.52
CA ASP A 139 -1.69 4.67 -24.80
C ASP A 139 -1.97 3.71 -25.97
N LEU A 140 -1.70 2.41 -25.79
CA LEU A 140 -1.99 1.39 -26.80
C LEU A 140 -3.48 1.28 -27.12
N LYS A 141 -4.35 1.56 -26.13
CA LYS A 141 -5.80 1.64 -26.33
C LYS A 141 -6.15 2.79 -27.26
N GLU A 142 -5.56 3.96 -27.07
CA GLU A 142 -5.80 5.13 -27.94
C GLU A 142 -5.26 4.90 -29.36
N GLU A 143 -4.21 4.10 -29.52
CA GLU A 143 -3.68 3.67 -30.82
C GLU A 143 -4.48 2.51 -31.47
N GLY A 144 -5.45 1.92 -30.76
CA GLY A 144 -6.23 0.77 -31.26
C GLY A 144 -5.45 -0.55 -31.33
N GLN A 145 -4.30 -0.66 -30.66
CA GLN A 145 -3.43 -1.84 -30.70
C GLN A 145 -3.91 -2.95 -29.73
N PHE A 146 -5.10 -3.50 -29.96
CA PHE A 146 -5.70 -4.50 -29.06
C PHE A 146 -4.87 -5.77 -28.85
N GLY A 147 -4.07 -6.18 -29.84
CA GLY A 147 -3.15 -7.32 -29.70
C GLY A 147 -2.08 -7.09 -28.62
N ALA A 148 -1.44 -5.93 -28.62
CA ALA A 148 -0.44 -5.56 -27.62
C ALA A 148 -1.07 -5.39 -26.22
N ILE A 149 -2.27 -4.80 -26.16
CA ILE A 149 -3.05 -4.67 -24.92
C ILE A 149 -3.33 -6.03 -24.30
N ALA A 150 -3.77 -7.00 -25.10
CA ALA A 150 -4.07 -8.36 -24.63
C ALA A 150 -2.82 -9.03 -24.02
N VAL A 151 -1.66 -8.89 -24.66
CA VAL A 151 -0.39 -9.41 -24.15
C VAL A 151 -0.04 -8.78 -22.80
N LEU A 152 -0.06 -7.45 -22.70
CA LEU A 152 0.26 -6.77 -21.44
C LEU A 152 -0.74 -7.09 -20.33
N GLY A 153 -2.04 -7.22 -20.67
CA GLY A 153 -3.07 -7.66 -19.75
C GLY A 153 -2.81 -9.06 -19.19
N ILE A 154 -2.44 -10.02 -20.04
CA ILE A 154 -2.06 -11.38 -19.63
C ILE A 154 -0.81 -11.35 -18.73
N VAL A 155 0.18 -10.51 -19.06
CA VAL A 155 1.40 -10.38 -18.25
C VAL A 155 1.08 -9.81 -16.85
N MET A 156 0.24 -8.77 -16.76
CA MET A 156 -0.22 -8.23 -15.46
C MET A 156 -1.02 -9.26 -14.66
N LEU A 157 -1.88 -10.02 -15.33
CA LEU A 157 -2.64 -11.10 -14.72
C LEU A 157 -1.71 -12.19 -14.17
N ALA A 158 -0.72 -12.61 -14.96
CA ALA A 158 0.28 -13.60 -14.56
C ALA A 158 1.10 -13.13 -13.35
N MET A 159 1.55 -11.87 -13.34
CA MET A 159 2.25 -11.28 -12.19
C MET A 159 1.38 -11.27 -10.92
N THR A 160 0.10 -10.95 -11.08
CA THR A 160 -0.87 -10.96 -9.97
C THR A 160 -1.06 -12.36 -9.42
N PHE A 161 -1.32 -13.35 -10.28
CA PHE A 161 -1.46 -14.75 -9.86
C PHE A 161 -0.19 -15.30 -9.22
N ALA A 162 0.98 -15.01 -9.79
CA ALA A 162 2.25 -15.44 -9.22
C ALA A 162 2.45 -14.89 -7.81
N THR A 163 2.10 -13.62 -7.59
CA THR A 163 2.20 -12.97 -6.28
C THR A 163 1.24 -13.61 -5.27
N VAL A 164 -0.03 -13.81 -5.64
CA VAL A 164 -1.01 -14.48 -4.77
C VAL A 164 -0.60 -15.90 -4.44
N ALA A 165 -0.15 -16.68 -5.43
CA ALA A 165 0.30 -18.06 -5.25
C ALA A 165 1.55 -18.14 -4.35
N LEU A 166 2.46 -17.17 -4.44
CA LEU A 166 3.63 -17.11 -3.56
C LEU A 166 3.22 -16.79 -2.12
N VAL A 167 2.29 -15.85 -1.93
CA VAL A 167 1.77 -15.48 -0.60
C VAL A 167 1.01 -16.64 0.06
N GLN A 168 0.24 -17.41 -0.70
CA GLN A 168 -0.48 -18.58 -0.19
C GLN A 168 0.42 -19.72 0.30
N ARG A 169 1.71 -19.72 -0.06
CA ARG A 169 2.68 -20.73 0.37
C ARG A 169 3.38 -20.38 1.70
N VAL A 170 3.19 -19.17 2.22
CA VAL A 170 3.82 -18.65 3.45
C VAL A 170 2.90 -18.80 4.65
#